data_AF-A0A957B9D3-F1
#
_entry.id   AF-A0A957B9D3-F1
#
_cell.length_a   1.000
_cell.length_b   1.000
_cell.length_c   1.000
_cell.angle_alpha   90.00
_cell.angle_beta   90.00
_cell.angle_gamma   90.00
#
_symmetry.space_group_name_H-M   'P 1'
#
loop_
_entity.id
_entity.type
_entity.pdbx_description
1 polymer ?
#
loop_
_entity_poly.entity_id
_entity_poly.type
_entity_poly.pdbx_seq_one_letter_code
_entity_poly.pdbx_strand_id
1 'polypeptide(L)'
;RYGKLMSKLGVSAETHVVAYDDANGMFAARLWWTLQYYGHERVSVLAGGWQKWIAEDCSITSVIPSIEPAIFEPHIQSQFHAAASDILASSNLLLIDTRSPAEFAGESSRASRAGRIPGAASIPRKSLLDVNGELLAADQLRTKFAAIGANAPKETVVYCNSGVSASFVMMAMLEAGFESVRVYDGSWKDWANNPDNPVE
;
A
#
# COMPACT_ATOMS: atom_id res chain seq x y z
N ARG A 1 15.13 14.50 -2.24
CA ARG A 1 14.90 14.04 -3.64
C ARG A 1 13.43 14.07 -4.01
N TYR A 2 12.54 13.45 -3.21
CA TYR A 2 11.09 13.40 -3.47
C TYR A 2 10.43 14.79 -3.63
N GLY A 3 10.61 15.71 -2.67
CA GLY A 3 10.00 17.05 -2.76
C GLY A 3 10.40 17.84 -4.02
N LYS A 4 11.66 17.72 -4.48
CA LYS A 4 12.10 18.33 -5.74
C LYS A 4 11.38 17.75 -6.97
N LEU A 5 11.08 16.45 -6.95
CA LEU A 5 10.33 15.80 -8.04
C LEU A 5 8.88 16.28 -8.04
N MET A 6 8.20 16.27 -6.89
CA MET A 6 6.82 16.74 -6.76
C MET A 6 6.68 18.22 -7.15
N SER A 7 7.65 19.05 -6.73
CA SER A 7 7.74 20.46 -7.11
C SER A 7 7.82 20.63 -8.63
N LYS A 8 8.68 19.85 -9.31
CA LYS A 8 8.80 19.85 -10.78
C LYS A 8 7.52 19.39 -11.49
N LEU A 9 6.73 18.56 -10.83
CA LEU A 9 5.42 18.09 -11.33
C LEU A 9 4.27 19.04 -10.99
N GLY A 10 4.55 20.24 -10.48
CA GLY A 10 3.51 21.24 -10.20
C GLY A 10 2.64 20.92 -8.98
N VAL A 11 3.06 19.98 -8.12
CA VAL A 11 2.31 19.64 -6.91
C VAL A 11 2.63 20.67 -5.82
N SER A 12 1.60 21.40 -5.41
CA SER A 12 1.62 22.34 -4.29
C SER A 12 0.82 21.79 -3.11
N ALA A 13 0.75 22.54 -2.01
CA ALA A 13 -0.14 22.22 -0.89
C ALA A 13 -1.64 22.20 -1.28
N GLU A 14 -2.04 22.96 -2.30
CA GLU A 14 -3.45 23.08 -2.72
C GLU A 14 -3.85 22.07 -3.81
N THR A 15 -2.86 21.49 -4.49
CA THR A 15 -3.08 20.55 -5.59
C THR A 15 -3.79 19.31 -5.08
N HIS A 16 -4.88 18.89 -5.74
CA HIS A 16 -5.48 17.58 -5.51
C HIS A 16 -4.89 16.58 -6.50
N VAL A 17 -4.17 15.57 -6.01
CA VAL A 17 -3.59 14.53 -6.83
C VAL A 17 -4.59 13.40 -7.03
N VAL A 18 -4.93 13.08 -8.29
CA VAL A 18 -5.67 11.86 -8.62
C VAL A 18 -4.70 10.85 -9.22
N ALA A 19 -4.35 9.83 -8.46
CA ALA A 19 -3.46 8.76 -8.90
C ALA A 19 -4.24 7.66 -9.62
N TYR A 20 -3.72 7.18 -10.73
CA TYR A 20 -4.24 6.00 -11.45
C TYR A 20 -3.08 5.21 -12.04
N ASP A 21 -3.35 3.96 -12.40
CA ASP A 21 -2.42 3.09 -13.11
C ASP A 21 -3.19 2.11 -13.99
N ASP A 22 -2.45 1.28 -14.72
CA ASP A 22 -2.92 0.13 -15.49
C ASP A 22 -2.63 -1.20 -14.78
N ALA A 23 -2.54 -1.18 -13.44
CA ALA A 23 -2.16 -2.32 -12.60
C ALA A 23 -3.14 -2.56 -11.44
N ASN A 24 -4.43 -2.32 -11.68
CA ASN A 24 -5.53 -2.44 -10.70
C ASN A 24 -5.26 -1.65 -9.41
N GLY A 25 -4.74 -0.43 -9.54
CA GLY A 25 -4.50 0.51 -8.45
C GLY A 25 -3.25 0.22 -7.62
N MET A 26 -2.45 -0.80 -7.95
CA MET A 26 -1.30 -1.20 -7.14
C MET A 26 -0.22 -0.11 -7.03
N PHE A 27 0.13 0.57 -8.12
CA PHE A 27 1.10 1.65 -8.15
C PHE A 27 0.48 2.99 -7.76
N ALA A 28 -0.78 3.22 -8.13
CA ALA A 28 -1.55 4.39 -7.72
C ALA A 28 -1.67 4.46 -6.19
N ALA A 29 -1.96 3.34 -5.54
CA ALA A 29 -1.99 3.25 -4.08
C ALA A 29 -0.61 3.44 -3.44
N ARG A 30 0.48 3.02 -4.11
CA ARG A 30 1.84 3.34 -3.63
C ARG A 30 2.14 4.83 -3.70
N LEU A 31 1.71 5.52 -4.77
CA LEU A 31 1.83 6.97 -4.87
C LEU A 31 0.99 7.66 -3.79
N TRP A 32 -0.27 7.24 -3.62
CA TRP A 32 -1.17 7.70 -2.56
C TRP A 32 -0.51 7.57 -1.18
N TRP A 33 0.00 6.39 -0.81
CA TRP A 33 0.68 6.19 0.47
C TRP A 33 1.92 7.08 0.61
N THR A 34 2.69 7.26 -0.47
CA THR A 34 3.90 8.08 -0.44
C THR A 34 3.56 9.56 -0.22
N LEU A 35 2.50 10.06 -0.84
CA LEU A 35 2.01 11.43 -0.62
C LEU A 35 1.51 11.61 0.82
N GLN A 36 0.71 10.67 1.34
CA GLN A 36 0.29 10.65 2.75
C GLN A 36 1.49 10.66 3.70
N TYR A 37 2.49 9.80 3.45
CA TYR A 37 3.71 9.71 4.26
C TYR A 37 4.52 11.00 4.27
N TYR A 38 4.51 11.76 3.17
CA TYR A 38 5.15 13.08 3.09
C TYR A 38 4.18 14.25 3.38
N GLY A 39 3.02 13.97 3.99
CA GLY A 39 2.12 14.99 4.54
C GLY A 39 1.25 15.69 3.50
N HIS A 40 1.08 15.12 2.31
CA HIS A 40 0.17 15.62 1.29
C HIS A 40 -1.13 14.81 1.28
N GLU A 41 -2.14 15.33 1.96
CA GLU A 41 -3.41 14.62 2.21
C GLU A 41 -4.43 14.72 1.07
N ARG A 42 -4.25 15.69 0.16
CA ARG A 42 -5.16 15.95 -0.97
C ARG A 42 -4.90 14.99 -2.11
N VAL A 43 -5.09 13.70 -1.86
CA VAL A 43 -4.84 12.64 -2.83
C VAL A 43 -5.97 11.61 -2.86
N SER A 44 -6.36 11.22 -4.07
CA SER A 44 -7.33 10.15 -4.31
C SER A 44 -6.78 9.16 -5.33
N VAL A 45 -7.27 7.92 -5.28
CA VAL A 45 -7.01 6.92 -6.32
C VAL A 45 -8.25 6.78 -7.20
N LEU A 46 -8.08 6.80 -8.52
CA LEU A 46 -9.17 6.59 -9.47
C LEU A 46 -9.70 5.15 -9.33
N ALA A 47 -10.94 5.00 -8.89
CA ALA A 47 -11.59 3.70 -8.75
C ALA A 47 -11.64 2.96 -10.10
N GLY A 48 -11.17 1.71 -10.12
CA GLY A 48 -11.06 0.90 -11.34
C GLY A 48 -9.90 1.26 -12.27
N GLY A 49 -9.18 2.35 -12.00
CA GLY A 49 -7.96 2.75 -12.72
C GLY A 49 -8.16 2.94 -14.23
N TRP A 50 -7.09 2.73 -14.98
CA TRP A 50 -7.07 2.89 -16.43
C TRP A 50 -8.04 1.93 -17.14
N GLN A 51 -8.15 0.69 -16.65
CA GLN A 51 -9.00 -0.33 -17.25
C GLN A 51 -10.47 0.10 -17.29
N LYS A 52 -11.00 0.60 -16.17
CA LYS A 52 -12.37 1.08 -16.10
C LYS A 52 -12.59 2.33 -16.94
N TRP A 53 -11.65 3.28 -16.91
CA TRP A 53 -11.71 4.50 -17.70
C TRP A 53 -11.90 4.21 -19.20
N ILE A 54 -11.15 3.24 -19.73
CA ILE A 54 -11.27 2.80 -21.12
C ILE A 54 -12.57 2.03 -21.35
N ALA A 55 -12.98 1.15 -20.43
CA ALA A 55 -14.22 0.38 -20.58
C ALA A 55 -15.48 1.27 -20.57
N GLU A 56 -15.41 2.45 -19.95
CA GLU A 56 -16.48 3.45 -19.91
C GLU A 56 -16.39 4.49 -21.05
N ASP A 57 -15.55 4.25 -22.07
CA ASP A 57 -15.34 5.16 -23.21
C ASP A 57 -15.01 6.60 -22.80
N CYS A 58 -14.33 6.78 -21.66
CA CYS A 58 -13.92 8.09 -21.19
C CYS A 58 -12.83 8.70 -22.08
N SER A 59 -12.81 10.03 -22.17
CA SER A 59 -11.86 10.74 -23.04
C SER A 59 -10.40 10.53 -22.63
N ILE A 60 -9.53 10.38 -23.62
CA ILE A 60 -8.07 10.25 -23.46
C ILE A 60 -7.33 11.24 -24.33
N THR A 61 -6.08 11.53 -23.98
CA THR A 61 -5.20 12.40 -24.77
C THR A 61 -3.77 11.89 -24.74
N SER A 62 -3.06 12.06 -25.84
CA SER A 62 -1.61 11.84 -25.94
C SER A 62 -0.80 13.15 -25.86
N VAL A 63 -1.48 14.29 -25.68
CA VAL A 63 -0.84 15.60 -25.55
C VAL A 63 -0.07 15.65 -24.23
N ILE A 64 1.23 15.91 -24.31
CA ILE A 64 2.08 16.10 -23.14
C ILE A 64 1.83 17.52 -22.58
N PRO A 65 1.36 17.68 -21.33
CA PRO A 65 1.08 18.99 -20.77
C PRO A 65 2.37 19.74 -20.45
N SER A 66 2.32 21.07 -20.54
CA SER A 66 3.32 21.95 -19.93
C SER A 66 2.93 22.20 -18.48
N ILE A 67 3.81 21.85 -17.54
CA ILE A 67 3.55 21.98 -16.11
C ILE A 67 4.48 23.03 -15.53
N GLU A 68 3.88 24.07 -14.94
CA GLU A 68 4.64 25.04 -14.16
C GLU A 68 5.03 24.41 -12.81
N PRO A 69 6.32 24.46 -12.43
CA PRO A 69 6.74 23.97 -11.13
C PRO A 69 6.05 24.70 -9.98
N ALA A 70 5.76 23.98 -8.91
CA ALA A 70 5.20 24.50 -7.67
C ALA A 70 6.11 24.16 -6.48
N ILE A 71 5.77 24.66 -5.28
CA ILE A 71 6.50 24.35 -4.06
C ILE A 71 5.85 23.15 -3.37
N PHE A 72 6.60 22.05 -3.25
CA PHE A 72 6.24 20.90 -2.43
C PHE A 72 7.18 20.79 -1.22
N GLU A 73 6.65 20.98 -0.02
CA GLU A 73 7.36 20.82 1.25
C GLU A 73 6.96 19.50 1.91
N PRO A 74 7.85 18.48 1.93
CA PRO A 74 7.53 17.19 2.54
C PRO A 74 7.51 17.28 4.07
N HIS A 75 6.44 16.80 4.68
CA HIS A 75 6.30 16.64 6.12
C HIS A 75 6.10 15.17 6.46
N ILE A 76 7.09 14.55 7.12
CA ILE A 76 7.05 13.11 7.39
C ILE A 76 5.94 12.78 8.40
N GLN A 77 5.06 11.86 8.01
CA GLN A 77 3.97 11.30 8.80
C GLN A 77 4.35 9.87 9.22
N SER A 78 5.10 9.74 10.32
CA SER A 78 5.62 8.45 10.78
C SER A 78 4.53 7.44 11.15
N GLN A 79 3.32 7.89 11.43
CA GLN A 79 2.16 7.05 11.71
C GLN A 79 1.72 6.18 10.52
N PHE A 80 2.23 6.41 9.30
CA PHE A 80 1.93 5.55 8.14
C PHE A 80 3.03 4.53 7.82
N HIS A 81 4.13 4.54 8.59
CA HIS A 81 5.32 3.73 8.33
C HIS A 81 5.69 2.89 9.56
N ALA A 82 6.07 1.64 9.32
CA ALA A 82 6.68 0.77 10.32
C ALA A 82 8.08 0.35 9.87
N ALA A 83 9.04 0.33 10.79
CA ALA A 83 10.35 -0.26 10.59
C ALA A 83 10.40 -1.72 11.07
N ALA A 84 11.41 -2.48 10.65
CA ALA A 84 11.64 -3.83 11.15
C ALA A 84 11.75 -3.88 12.69
N SER A 85 12.37 -2.85 13.29
CA SER A 85 12.48 -2.70 14.75
C SER A 85 11.13 -2.60 15.46
N ASP A 86 10.12 -1.98 14.82
CA ASP A 86 8.79 -1.85 15.41
C ASP A 86 8.09 -3.21 15.49
N ILE A 87 8.28 -4.04 14.45
CA ILE A 87 7.75 -5.39 14.37
C ILE A 87 8.44 -6.29 15.40
N LEU A 88 9.77 -6.20 15.52
CA LEU A 88 10.55 -6.98 16.49
C LEU A 88 10.24 -6.61 17.95
N ALA A 89 9.94 -5.34 18.22
CA ALA A 89 9.69 -4.83 19.57
C ALA A 89 8.27 -5.10 20.09
N SER A 90 7.30 -5.37 19.21
CA SER A 90 5.90 -5.51 19.59
C SER A 90 5.45 -6.97 19.61
N SER A 91 4.87 -7.40 20.73
CA SER A 91 4.16 -8.68 20.84
C SER A 91 2.65 -8.56 20.60
N ASN A 92 2.16 -7.34 20.33
CA ASN A 92 0.73 -7.04 20.21
C ASN A 92 0.41 -6.25 18.93
N LEU A 93 0.96 -6.71 17.79
CA LEU A 93 0.59 -6.22 16.46
C LEU A 93 -0.25 -7.26 15.71
N LEU A 94 -1.12 -6.77 14.82
CA LEU A 94 -1.60 -7.57 13.70
C LEU A 94 -0.65 -7.36 12.53
N LEU A 95 0.07 -8.42 12.14
CA LEU A 95 0.95 -8.38 10.99
C LEU A 95 0.27 -9.04 9.79
N ILE A 96 0.19 -8.34 8.66
CA ILE A 96 -0.48 -8.82 7.46
C ILE A 96 0.52 -8.92 6.32
N ASP A 97 0.70 -10.14 5.83
CA ASP A 97 1.45 -10.44 4.61
C ASP A 97 0.52 -10.41 3.39
N THR A 98 0.82 -9.51 2.44
CA THR A 98 -0.01 -9.32 1.25
C THR A 98 0.49 -10.06 0.01
N ARG A 99 1.51 -10.91 0.15
CA ARG A 99 2.10 -11.70 -0.93
C ARG A 99 1.17 -12.85 -1.33
N SER A 100 1.57 -13.62 -2.35
CA SER A 100 0.80 -14.80 -2.77
C SER A 100 0.82 -15.90 -1.70
N PRO A 101 -0.16 -16.84 -1.72
CA PRO A 101 -0.14 -17.99 -0.80
C PRO A 101 1.16 -18.82 -0.87
N ALA A 102 1.71 -19.02 -2.07
CA ALA A 102 2.98 -19.73 -2.25
C ALA A 102 4.18 -18.98 -1.63
N GLU A 103 4.20 -17.65 -1.70
CA GLU A 103 5.24 -16.84 -1.05
C GLU A 103 5.09 -16.86 0.49
N PHE A 104 3.85 -16.81 0.99
CA PHE A 104 3.52 -16.89 2.41
C PHE A 104 3.86 -18.25 3.03
N ALA A 105 3.61 -19.34 2.29
CA ALA A 105 3.91 -20.72 2.70
C ALA A 105 5.40 -21.09 2.57
N GLY A 106 6.23 -20.21 1.99
CA GLY A 106 7.65 -20.47 1.76
C GLY A 106 7.96 -21.40 0.58
N GLU A 107 6.98 -21.68 -0.27
CA GLU A 107 7.15 -22.47 -1.50
C GLU A 107 7.87 -21.67 -2.61
N SER A 108 7.84 -20.34 -2.51
CA SER A 108 8.58 -19.44 -3.40
C SER A 108 9.04 -18.19 -2.65
N SER A 109 10.10 -17.53 -3.13
CA SER A 109 10.59 -16.28 -2.55
C SER A 109 11.24 -15.38 -3.59
N ARG A 110 11.23 -14.08 -3.31
CA ARG A 110 11.97 -13.04 -4.06
C ARG A 110 13.09 -12.41 -3.24
N ALA A 111 13.47 -13.08 -2.16
CA ALA A 111 14.54 -12.72 -1.24
C ALA A 111 15.42 -13.93 -0.94
N SER A 112 16.47 -13.75 -0.15
CA SER A 112 17.43 -14.83 0.18
C SER A 112 16.83 -15.99 0.97
N ARG A 113 15.74 -15.75 1.72
CA ARG A 113 15.01 -16.77 2.49
C ARG A 113 13.54 -16.82 2.07
N ALA A 114 12.95 -18.01 2.10
CA ALA A 114 11.52 -18.25 1.87
C ALA A 114 10.79 -18.41 3.21
N GLY A 115 9.49 -18.14 3.22
CA GLY A 115 8.65 -18.16 4.41
C GLY A 115 7.96 -16.82 4.62
N ARG A 116 7.58 -16.53 5.86
CA ARG A 116 6.90 -15.28 6.30
C ARG A 116 7.48 -14.76 7.61
N ILE A 117 7.05 -13.57 8.01
CA ILE A 117 7.36 -13.06 9.35
C ILE A 117 6.51 -13.88 10.35
N PRO A 118 7.08 -14.40 11.45
CA PRO A 118 6.36 -15.23 12.39
C PRO A 118 5.06 -14.60 12.89
N GLY A 119 3.99 -15.40 12.94
CA GLY A 119 2.66 -14.94 13.36
C GLY A 119 1.91 -14.02 12.39
N ALA A 120 2.46 -13.75 11.19
CA ALA A 120 1.76 -12.97 10.18
C ALA A 120 0.50 -13.70 9.67
N ALA A 121 -0.60 -12.95 9.49
CA ALA A 121 -1.78 -13.39 8.75
C ALA A 121 -1.62 -13.13 7.24
N SER A 122 -2.26 -13.92 6.40
CA SER A 122 -2.20 -13.76 4.93
C SER A 122 -3.45 -13.07 4.39
N ILE A 123 -3.27 -11.95 3.67
CA ILE A 123 -4.30 -11.32 2.83
C ILE A 123 -3.67 -10.96 1.48
N PRO A 124 -3.64 -11.90 0.51
CA PRO A 124 -3.10 -11.61 -0.81
C PRO A 124 -3.83 -10.43 -1.45
N ARG A 125 -3.10 -9.43 -1.98
CA ARG A 125 -3.70 -8.22 -2.58
C ARG A 125 -4.82 -8.53 -3.57
N LYS A 126 -4.63 -9.56 -4.41
CA LYS A 126 -5.61 -10.00 -5.42
C LYS A 126 -6.94 -10.45 -4.83
N SER A 127 -6.97 -10.89 -3.57
CA SER A 127 -8.19 -11.32 -2.88
C SER A 127 -9.10 -10.17 -2.43
N LEU A 128 -8.62 -8.93 -2.57
CA LEU A 128 -9.34 -7.68 -2.29
C LEU A 128 -9.93 -7.04 -3.55
N LEU A 129 -9.76 -7.69 -4.70
CA LEU A 129 -10.34 -7.25 -5.96
C LEU A 129 -11.53 -8.11 -6.35
N ASP A 130 -12.49 -7.51 -7.04
CA ASP A 130 -13.58 -8.21 -7.70
C ASP A 130 -13.15 -8.83 -9.04
N VAL A 131 -14.11 -9.38 -9.78
CA VAL A 131 -13.88 -10.02 -11.10
C VAL A 131 -13.43 -9.04 -12.19
N ASN A 132 -13.75 -7.75 -12.03
CA ASN A 132 -13.36 -6.68 -12.94
C ASN A 132 -12.00 -6.07 -12.58
N GLY A 133 -11.42 -6.49 -11.45
CA GLY A 133 -10.17 -5.94 -10.94
C GLY A 133 -10.36 -4.63 -10.18
N GLU A 134 -11.58 -4.32 -9.73
CA GLU A 134 -11.92 -3.19 -8.86
C GLU A 134 -11.81 -3.58 -7.40
N LEU A 135 -11.58 -2.61 -6.51
CA LEU A 135 -11.58 -2.85 -5.07
C LEU A 135 -12.97 -3.31 -4.61
N LEU A 136 -13.02 -4.34 -3.78
CA LEU A 136 -14.28 -4.82 -3.19
C LEU A 136 -14.96 -3.73 -2.33
N ALA A 137 -16.27 -3.88 -2.12
CA ALA A 137 -17.04 -2.99 -1.27
C ALA A 137 -16.55 -3.03 0.19
N ALA A 138 -16.73 -1.91 0.90
CA ALA A 138 -16.20 -1.72 2.26
C ALA A 138 -16.68 -2.78 3.27
N ASP A 139 -17.90 -3.30 3.13
CA ASP A 139 -18.44 -4.37 3.97
C ASP A 139 -17.77 -5.73 3.72
N GLN A 140 -17.48 -6.06 2.46
CA GLN A 140 -16.74 -7.25 2.07
C GLN A 140 -15.29 -7.18 2.54
N LEU A 141 -14.64 -6.01 2.40
CA LEU A 141 -13.30 -5.76 2.91
C LEU A 141 -13.26 -5.90 4.44
N ARG A 142 -14.20 -5.26 5.15
CA ARG A 142 -14.33 -5.34 6.61
C ARG A 142 -14.46 -6.79 7.08
N THR A 143 -15.26 -7.59 6.39
CA THR A 143 -15.43 -9.02 6.69
C THR A 143 -14.12 -9.79 6.52
N LYS A 144 -13.38 -9.55 5.44
CA LYS A 144 -12.09 -10.21 5.17
C LYS A 144 -11.04 -9.86 6.23
N PHE A 145 -10.91 -8.59 6.58
CA PHE A 145 -9.96 -8.14 7.61
C PHE A 145 -10.38 -8.58 9.02
N ALA A 146 -11.67 -8.59 9.33
CA ALA A 146 -12.19 -9.10 10.60
C ALA A 146 -11.84 -10.59 10.81
N ALA A 147 -11.90 -11.40 9.75
CA ALA A 147 -11.58 -12.84 9.81
C ALA A 147 -10.14 -13.14 10.22
N ILE A 148 -9.22 -12.18 10.07
CA ILE A 148 -7.82 -12.29 10.51
C ILE A 148 -7.52 -11.47 11.78
N GLY A 149 -8.55 -10.97 12.46
CA GLY A 149 -8.42 -10.29 13.74
C GLY A 149 -8.23 -8.77 13.69
N ALA A 150 -8.47 -8.10 12.56
CA ALA A 150 -8.32 -6.64 12.44
C ALA A 150 -9.31 -5.82 13.30
N ASN A 151 -10.37 -6.43 13.82
CA ASN A 151 -11.33 -5.78 14.71
C ASN A 151 -10.82 -5.63 16.16
N ALA A 152 -9.71 -6.29 16.51
CA ALA A 152 -9.11 -6.12 17.84
C ALA A 152 -8.44 -4.74 17.94
N PRO A 153 -8.31 -4.15 19.15
CA PRO A 153 -7.60 -2.90 19.37
C PRO A 153 -6.07 -3.09 19.27
N LYS A 154 -5.61 -3.58 18.11
CA LYS A 154 -4.22 -3.84 17.80
C LYS A 154 -3.78 -2.91 16.69
N GLU A 155 -2.56 -2.44 16.81
CA GLU A 155 -1.90 -1.79 15.69
C GLU A 155 -1.72 -2.79 14.54
N THR A 156 -2.02 -2.36 13.32
CA THR A 156 -1.85 -3.20 12.14
C THR A 156 -0.63 -2.76 11.33
N VAL A 157 0.22 -3.71 10.98
CA VAL A 157 1.32 -3.51 10.04
C VAL A 157 1.09 -4.40 8.82
N VAL A 158 1.14 -3.82 7.63
CA VAL A 158 1.03 -4.53 6.35
C VAL A 158 2.39 -4.56 5.64
N TYR A 159 2.73 -5.68 5.02
CA TYR A 159 3.96 -5.82 4.23
C TYR A 159 3.76 -6.72 3.01
N CYS A 160 4.64 -6.57 2.01
CA CYS A 160 4.65 -7.43 0.82
C CYS A 160 6.09 -7.85 0.47
N ASN A 161 6.52 -7.73 -0.78
CA ASN A 161 7.94 -7.88 -1.13
C ASN A 161 8.74 -6.56 -1.06
N SER A 162 8.10 -5.40 -1.25
CA SER A 162 8.79 -4.09 -1.32
C SER A 162 7.81 -2.90 -1.14
N GLY A 163 6.83 -3.02 -0.26
CA GLY A 163 5.91 -1.92 0.10
C GLY A 163 4.81 -1.56 -0.91
N VAL A 164 4.89 -2.01 -2.16
CA VAL A 164 3.91 -1.61 -3.22
C VAL A 164 2.52 -2.18 -2.94
N SER A 165 2.35 -3.51 -2.99
CA SER A 165 1.06 -4.14 -2.66
C SER A 165 0.58 -3.86 -1.25
N ALA A 166 1.50 -3.66 -0.29
CA ALA A 166 1.16 -3.30 1.08
C ALA A 166 0.47 -1.93 1.15
N SER A 167 0.91 -0.95 0.34
CA SER A 167 0.26 0.36 0.25
C SER A 167 -1.19 0.24 -0.24
N PHE A 168 -1.45 -0.66 -1.19
CA PHE A 168 -2.82 -0.97 -1.64
C PHE A 168 -3.67 -1.59 -0.53
N VAL A 169 -3.13 -2.56 0.21
CA VAL A 169 -3.88 -3.20 1.31
C VAL A 169 -4.15 -2.22 2.44
N MET A 170 -3.20 -1.34 2.78
CA MET A 170 -3.44 -0.26 3.74
C MET A 170 -4.60 0.63 3.29
N MET A 171 -4.59 1.10 2.03
CA MET A 171 -5.68 1.91 1.48
C MET A 171 -7.04 1.18 1.58
N ALA A 172 -7.08 -0.11 1.24
CA ALA A 172 -8.28 -0.93 1.36
C ALA A 172 -8.77 -1.09 2.81
N MET A 173 -7.85 -1.16 3.79
CA MET A 173 -8.21 -1.15 5.20
C MET A 173 -8.79 0.20 5.63
N LEU A 174 -8.21 1.32 5.20
CA LEU A 174 -8.78 2.63 5.51
C LEU A 174 -10.18 2.81 4.91
N GLU A 175 -10.38 2.36 3.66
CA GLU A 175 -11.70 2.35 3.00
C GLU A 175 -12.72 1.48 3.75
N ALA A 176 -12.26 0.37 4.35
CA ALA A 176 -13.07 -0.46 5.22
C ALA A 176 -13.29 0.12 6.63
N GLY A 177 -12.75 1.31 6.93
CA GLY A 177 -12.93 2.02 8.20
C GLY A 177 -11.98 1.59 9.33
N PHE A 178 -10.81 1.02 9.02
CA PHE A 178 -9.75 0.80 10.01
C PHE A 178 -8.83 2.03 10.06
N GLU A 179 -8.43 2.47 11.26
CA GLU A 179 -7.78 3.79 11.44
C GLU A 179 -6.29 3.73 11.84
N SER A 180 -5.75 2.57 12.21
CA SER A 180 -4.36 2.41 12.71
C SER A 180 -3.57 1.37 11.92
N VAL A 181 -3.25 1.73 10.67
CA VAL A 181 -2.56 0.85 9.72
C VAL A 181 -1.27 1.49 9.24
N ARG A 182 -0.15 0.77 9.39
CA ARG A 182 1.19 1.18 8.94
C ARG A 182 1.71 0.26 7.85
N VAL A 183 2.49 0.80 6.93
CA VAL A 183 3.21 0.00 5.93
C VAL A 183 4.65 -0.21 6.39
N TYR A 184 5.08 -1.47 6.46
CA TYR A 184 6.50 -1.82 6.48
C TYR A 184 7.01 -1.94 5.04
N ASP A 185 7.56 -0.86 4.50
CA ASP A 185 7.83 -0.75 3.07
C ASP A 185 9.12 -1.46 2.62
N GLY A 186 10.10 -1.61 3.53
CA GLY A 186 11.22 -2.56 3.39
C GLY A 186 10.73 -4.00 3.13
N SER A 187 9.62 -4.37 3.80
CA SER A 187 8.84 -5.57 3.48
C SER A 187 9.67 -6.87 3.53
N TRP A 188 9.24 -7.94 2.85
CA TRP A 188 9.92 -9.23 2.87
C TRP A 188 11.37 -9.18 2.38
N LYS A 189 11.69 -8.32 1.41
CA LYS A 189 13.07 -8.19 0.93
C LYS A 189 14.02 -7.63 1.99
N ASP A 190 13.58 -6.64 2.76
CA ASP A 190 14.35 -6.13 3.89
C ASP A 190 14.43 -7.18 5.01
N TRP A 191 13.29 -7.75 5.38
CA TRP A 191 13.20 -8.73 6.47
C TRP A 191 14.04 -9.98 6.22
N ALA A 192 13.81 -10.64 5.09
CA ALA A 192 14.39 -11.94 4.78
C ALA A 192 15.88 -11.85 4.42
N ASN A 193 16.38 -10.68 4.01
CA ASN A 193 17.82 -10.51 3.73
C ASN A 193 18.66 -10.19 4.96
N ASN A 194 18.04 -9.82 6.09
CA ASN A 194 18.74 -9.74 7.37
C ASN A 194 18.73 -11.12 8.06
N PRO A 195 19.87 -11.81 8.21
CA PRO A 195 19.93 -13.17 8.76
C PRO A 195 19.44 -13.28 10.21
N ASP A 196 19.49 -12.18 10.98
CA ASP A 196 19.10 -12.16 12.39
C ASP A 196 17.58 -12.12 12.59
N ASN A 197 16.83 -11.76 11.54
CA ASN A 197 15.37 -11.71 11.61
C ASN A 197 14.77 -13.12 11.57
N PRO A 198 13.80 -13.46 12.44
CA PRO A 198 13.17 -14.77 12.46
C PRO A 198 12.25 -14.97 11.25
N VAL A 199 12.10 -16.22 10.81
CA VAL A 199 11.28 -16.64 9.66
C VAL A 199 10.47 -17.87 10.06
N GLU A 200 9.21 -17.90 9.63
CA GLU A 200 8.27 -19.04 9.75
C GLU A 200 7.94 -19.65 8.39
#